data_AF-A0A966XNQ8-F1
#
_entry.id   AF-A0A966XNQ8-F1
#
_cell.length_a   1.000
_cell.length_b   1.000
_cell.length_c   1.000
_cell.angle_alpha   90.00
_cell.angle_beta   90.00
_cell.angle_gamma   90.00
#
_symmetry.space_group_name_H-M   'P 1'
#
loop_
_entity.id
_entity.type
_entity.pdbx_description
1 polymer ?
#
loop_
_entity_poly.entity_id
_entity_poly.type
_entity_poly.pdbx_seq_one_letter_code
_entity_poly.pdbx_strand_id
1 'polypeptide(L)'
;MEKIGGAVALEVLSTGVVWTFAPALSVPRNDRWGRTYEGFSEDPKLVGLLGSAFVRGLQGSGDSFLDESHILATSKHFAGDGGTFEGIDQGDVRISREQFEALHVSPYYPAIDSCTQTIMASFNSFQGKKLHGYKELLTGLLKDEMGFDGFIVGDWNGHGQVDGCSNENCPEAFNAGVDIYMAPDSWRDLHRNLIRDVKAKRISMDRLDDAVRQILKVKARLGMFDGRKPHEFKDNFLGAKDHKNIARQAVRESLVLLKNNSKLLPLNPSLKIGVIGIAANEIRFQTGGWTLDWQGKNNKNSDFPGVNSIFQALSEDVFAEGGSIEFSENGNFSFKPDVV
;
A
#
# COMPACT_ATOMS: atom_id res chain seq x y z
N MET A 1 5.61 -1.61 12.48
CA MET A 1 5.53 -0.94 11.15
C MET A 1 6.86 -0.38 10.69
N GLU A 2 7.57 0.44 11.47
CA GLU A 2 8.86 1.02 11.03
C GLU A 2 9.89 -0.03 10.59
N LYS A 3 10.07 -1.10 11.36
CA LYS A 3 10.91 -2.26 10.96
C LYS A 3 10.45 -2.93 9.66
N ILE A 4 9.14 -2.96 9.40
CA ILE A 4 8.59 -3.52 8.15
C ILE A 4 8.92 -2.57 6.98
N GLY A 5 8.75 -1.26 7.16
CA GLY A 5 9.14 -0.26 6.17
C GLY A 5 10.63 -0.35 5.81
N GLY A 6 11.51 -0.49 6.81
CA GLY A 6 12.96 -0.66 6.57
C GLY A 6 13.30 -1.96 5.82
N ALA A 7 12.66 -3.07 6.16
CA ALA A 7 12.81 -4.33 5.42
C ALA A 7 12.35 -4.18 3.96
N VAL A 8 11.21 -3.54 3.73
CA VAL A 8 10.69 -3.25 2.38
C VAL A 8 11.63 -2.34 1.60
N ALA A 9 12.22 -1.31 2.23
CA ALA A 9 13.17 -0.43 1.56
C ALA A 9 14.37 -1.20 1.00
N LEU A 10 14.98 -2.06 1.82
CA LEU A 10 16.12 -2.89 1.42
C LEU A 10 15.76 -3.92 0.34
N GLU A 11 14.59 -4.55 0.43
CA GLU A 11 14.12 -5.49 -0.60
C GLU A 11 13.85 -4.80 -1.93
N VAL A 12 13.25 -3.61 -1.93
CA VAL A 12 13.03 -2.81 -3.13
C VAL A 12 14.37 -2.33 -3.73
N LEU A 13 15.30 -1.85 -2.90
CA LEU A 13 16.65 -1.46 -3.33
C LEU A 13 17.41 -2.61 -4.00
N SER A 14 17.24 -3.83 -3.51
CA SER A 14 17.84 -5.05 -4.08
C SER A 14 17.41 -5.31 -5.53
N THR A 15 16.37 -4.64 -6.02
CA THR A 15 15.88 -4.70 -7.41
C THR A 15 16.31 -3.49 -8.27
N GLY A 16 17.06 -2.55 -7.69
CA GLY A 16 17.48 -1.30 -8.34
C GLY A 16 16.40 -0.21 -8.38
N VAL A 17 15.28 -0.42 -7.69
CA VAL A 17 14.16 0.53 -7.58
C VAL A 17 14.29 1.35 -6.30
N VAL A 18 13.86 2.63 -6.34
CA VAL A 18 13.95 3.59 -5.22
C VAL A 18 12.68 4.36 -4.94
N TRP A 19 11.58 3.91 -5.52
CA TRP A 19 10.29 4.54 -5.31
C TRP A 19 9.24 3.45 -5.18
N THR A 20 8.60 3.39 -4.01
CA THR A 20 7.56 2.41 -3.71
C THR A 20 6.26 3.09 -3.30
N PHE A 21 5.14 2.45 -3.62
CA PHE A 21 3.80 2.97 -3.36
C PHE A 21 3.22 2.43 -2.05
N ALA A 22 3.79 2.88 -0.94
CA ALA A 22 3.34 2.59 0.42
C ALA A 22 3.67 3.76 1.37
N PRO A 23 2.91 3.93 2.47
CA PRO A 23 1.78 3.10 2.91
C PRO A 23 0.43 3.50 2.30
N ALA A 24 -0.55 2.58 2.36
CA ALA A 24 -1.95 2.93 2.21
C ALA A 24 -2.48 3.55 3.53
N LEU A 25 -3.06 4.74 3.44
CA LEU A 25 -3.65 5.52 4.54
C LEU A 25 -5.19 5.56 4.44
N SER A 26 -5.76 4.61 3.71
CA SER A 26 -7.21 4.42 3.61
C SER A 26 -7.79 4.12 5.00
N VAL A 27 -8.95 4.69 5.28
CA VAL A 27 -9.71 4.46 6.52
C VAL A 27 -11.05 3.81 6.13
N PRO A 28 -11.12 2.47 6.01
CA PRO A 28 -12.34 1.78 5.60
C PRO A 28 -13.48 2.05 6.57
N ARG A 29 -14.65 2.42 6.04
CA ARG A 29 -15.89 2.63 6.81
C ARG A 29 -16.99 1.64 6.45
N ASN A 30 -16.74 0.78 5.47
CA ASN A 30 -17.65 -0.26 5.01
C ASN A 30 -16.86 -1.45 4.45
N ASP A 31 -16.90 -2.57 5.17
CA ASP A 31 -16.11 -3.77 4.86
C ASP A 31 -16.52 -4.47 3.55
N ARG A 32 -17.61 -4.02 2.89
CA ARG A 32 -17.97 -4.45 1.53
C ARG A 32 -16.95 -3.98 0.49
N TRP A 33 -16.13 -3.00 0.82
CA TRP A 33 -15.10 -2.51 -0.09
C TRP A 33 -14.02 -3.58 -0.32
N GLY A 34 -13.77 -3.91 -1.59
CA GLY A 34 -12.84 -4.96 -1.99
C GLY A 34 -11.38 -4.71 -1.58
N ARG A 35 -11.05 -3.49 -1.15
CA ARG A 35 -9.70 -3.09 -0.69
C ARG A 35 -9.65 -2.83 0.82
N THR A 36 -10.65 -3.29 1.59
CA THR A 36 -10.69 -3.11 3.05
C THR A 36 -9.41 -3.60 3.74
N TYR A 37 -8.83 -4.72 3.26
CA TYR A 37 -7.59 -5.28 3.81
C TYR A 37 -6.33 -4.42 3.56
N GLU A 38 -6.40 -3.41 2.69
CA GLU A 38 -5.29 -2.50 2.43
C GLU A 38 -5.22 -1.37 3.49
N GLY A 39 -6.34 -1.05 4.15
CA GLY A 39 -6.39 -0.05 5.22
C GLY A 39 -6.03 -0.67 6.58
N PHE A 40 -5.22 0.03 7.38
CA PHE A 40 -4.80 -0.50 8.69
C PHE A 40 -5.95 -0.58 9.71
N SER A 41 -6.92 0.32 9.65
CA SER A 41 -8.01 0.42 10.63
C SER A 41 -9.13 1.31 10.13
N GLU A 42 -10.32 1.13 10.70
CA GLU A 42 -11.41 2.10 10.62
C GLU A 42 -11.14 3.36 11.47
N ASP A 43 -10.16 3.34 12.40
CA ASP A 43 -9.76 4.48 13.22
C ASP A 43 -8.65 5.31 12.52
N PRO A 44 -8.92 6.57 12.13
CA PRO A 44 -7.93 7.41 11.46
C PRO A 44 -6.67 7.69 12.29
N LYS A 45 -6.77 7.71 13.63
CA LYS A 45 -5.60 7.94 14.49
C LYS A 45 -4.61 6.78 14.39
N LEU A 46 -5.13 5.56 14.42
CA LEU A 46 -4.30 4.36 14.28
C LEU A 46 -3.68 4.28 12.88
N VAL A 47 -4.44 4.64 11.83
CA VAL A 47 -3.93 4.71 10.45
C VAL A 47 -2.77 5.71 10.33
N GLY A 48 -2.92 6.93 10.88
CA GLY A 48 -1.84 7.93 10.87
C GLY A 48 -0.59 7.48 11.66
N LEU A 49 -0.80 6.84 12.82
CA LEU A 49 0.30 6.32 13.65
C LEU A 49 1.10 5.23 12.93
N LEU A 50 0.42 4.22 12.37
CA LEU A 50 1.05 3.10 11.69
C LEU A 50 1.65 3.53 10.34
N GLY A 51 0.95 4.40 9.61
CA GLY A 51 1.38 4.96 8.34
C GLY A 51 2.66 5.77 8.47
N SER A 52 2.72 6.74 9.38
CA SER A 52 3.92 7.55 9.59
C SER A 52 5.13 6.72 10.05
N ALA A 53 4.92 5.67 10.84
CA ALA A 53 5.97 4.71 11.18
C ALA A 53 6.47 3.96 9.95
N PHE A 54 5.58 3.58 9.03
CA PHE A 54 5.98 2.94 7.76
C PHE A 54 6.79 3.90 6.88
N VAL A 55 6.36 5.16 6.77
CA VAL A 55 7.08 6.21 6.02
C VAL A 55 8.51 6.39 6.56
N ARG A 56 8.68 6.49 7.89
CA ARG A 56 10.02 6.55 8.52
C ARG A 56 10.86 5.32 8.22
N GLY A 57 10.25 4.14 8.21
CA GLY A 57 10.96 2.91 7.85
C GLY A 57 11.44 2.91 6.39
N LEU A 58 10.61 3.44 5.47
CA LEU A 58 10.97 3.52 4.06
C LEU A 58 12.04 4.59 3.78
N GLN A 59 11.89 5.78 4.36
CA GLN A 59 12.64 6.96 3.98
C GLN A 59 13.75 7.35 4.96
N GLY A 60 13.82 6.73 6.14
CA GLY A 60 14.73 7.15 7.20
C GLY A 60 14.27 8.45 7.86
N SER A 61 15.08 8.95 8.79
CA SER A 61 14.84 10.22 9.49
C SER A 61 16.15 10.89 9.93
N GLY A 62 16.12 12.21 10.14
CA GLY A 62 17.32 12.97 10.50
C GLY A 62 18.45 12.74 9.50
N ASP A 63 19.63 12.37 10.00
CA ASP A 63 20.82 12.13 9.16
C ASP A 63 20.71 10.91 8.23
N SER A 64 19.77 9.98 8.52
CA SER A 64 19.50 8.82 7.67
C SER A 64 18.44 9.08 6.59
N PHE A 65 17.86 10.28 6.55
CA PHE A 65 16.80 10.61 5.61
C PHE A 65 17.28 10.45 4.15
N LEU A 66 16.65 9.50 3.45
CA LEU A 66 16.93 9.09 2.08
C LEU A 66 18.41 8.74 1.83
N ASP A 67 19.09 8.18 2.83
CA ASP A 67 20.42 7.61 2.63
C ASP A 67 20.39 6.35 1.73
N GLU A 68 21.54 5.71 1.55
CA GLU A 68 21.70 4.56 0.64
C GLU A 68 20.86 3.33 1.01
N SER A 69 20.34 3.24 2.24
CA SER A 69 19.49 2.13 2.71
C SER A 69 17.99 2.45 2.66
N HIS A 70 17.61 3.64 2.21
CA HIS A 70 16.23 4.14 2.21
C HIS A 70 15.76 4.53 0.80
N ILE A 71 14.44 4.56 0.60
CA ILE A 71 13.76 4.81 -0.68
C ILE A 71 12.63 5.82 -0.54
N LEU A 72 12.11 6.33 -1.66
CA LEU A 72 10.93 7.21 -1.67
C LEU A 72 9.65 6.44 -1.33
N ALA A 73 8.88 7.00 -0.40
CA ALA A 73 7.53 6.54 -0.08
C ALA A 73 6.47 7.30 -0.88
N THR A 74 5.34 6.63 -1.14
CA THR A 74 4.08 7.27 -1.58
C THR A 74 2.96 6.93 -0.62
N SER A 75 2.48 7.94 0.10
CA SER A 75 1.27 7.79 0.91
C SER A 75 0.03 7.82 0.01
N LYS A 76 -0.80 6.76 0.05
CA LYS A 76 -1.92 6.57 -0.90
C LYS A 76 -3.23 6.19 -0.19
N HIS A 77 -4.41 6.51 -0.70
CA HIS A 77 -4.71 7.42 -1.82
C HIS A 77 -5.45 8.64 -1.27
N PHE A 78 -4.98 9.83 -1.62
CA PHE A 78 -5.51 11.09 -1.14
C PHE A 78 -6.75 11.49 -1.97
N ALA A 79 -7.96 11.54 -1.41
CA ALA A 79 -8.35 11.05 -0.09
C ALA A 79 -9.76 10.44 -0.12
N GLY A 80 -10.04 9.55 0.83
CA GLY A 80 -11.39 9.05 1.12
C GLY A 80 -11.82 7.80 0.38
N ASP A 81 -10.90 7.08 -0.27
CA ASP A 81 -11.17 5.79 -0.91
C ASP A 81 -11.91 4.79 0.00
N GLY A 82 -11.55 4.72 1.28
CA GLY A 82 -12.22 3.86 2.28
C GLY A 82 -13.62 4.32 2.73
N GLY A 83 -14.08 5.50 2.30
CA GLY A 83 -15.34 6.13 2.72
C GLY A 83 -16.46 6.11 1.68
N THR A 84 -16.30 5.37 0.58
CA THR A 84 -17.29 5.38 -0.51
C THR A 84 -18.64 4.83 -0.06
N PHE A 85 -19.71 5.43 -0.58
CA PHE A 85 -21.08 5.00 -0.32
C PHE A 85 -21.24 3.52 -0.70
N GLU A 86 -21.79 2.73 0.23
CA GLU A 86 -21.95 1.27 0.14
C GLU A 86 -20.65 0.45 -0.03
N GLY A 87 -19.47 1.08 0.14
CA GLY A 87 -18.18 0.42 -0.06
C GLY A 87 -17.87 0.12 -1.53
N ILE A 88 -18.47 0.86 -2.47
CA ILE A 88 -18.23 0.66 -3.91
C ILE A 88 -16.82 1.15 -4.25
N ASP A 89 -16.00 0.29 -4.84
CA ASP A 89 -14.65 0.67 -5.27
C ASP A 89 -14.70 1.81 -6.30
N GLN A 90 -13.84 2.83 -6.11
CA GLN A 90 -13.80 4.06 -6.93
C GLN A 90 -15.11 4.85 -6.96
N GLY A 91 -16.03 4.55 -6.03
CA GLY A 91 -17.34 5.16 -5.90
C GLY A 91 -17.29 6.59 -5.35
N ASP A 92 -18.39 7.03 -4.77
CA ASP A 92 -18.57 8.41 -4.31
C ASP A 92 -18.66 8.49 -2.78
N VAL A 93 -17.90 9.40 -2.18
CA VAL A 93 -17.91 9.67 -0.74
C VAL A 93 -18.95 10.76 -0.46
N ARG A 94 -19.99 10.40 0.32
CA ARG A 94 -21.21 11.21 0.53
C ARG A 94 -21.39 11.66 1.98
N ILE A 95 -20.37 12.35 2.49
CA ILE A 95 -20.37 12.92 3.84
C ILE A 95 -20.06 14.42 3.78
N SER A 96 -20.21 15.13 4.89
CA SER A 96 -19.82 16.53 5.00
C SER A 96 -18.30 16.70 4.82
N ARG A 97 -17.87 17.91 4.47
CA ARG A 97 -16.45 18.23 4.30
C ARG A 97 -15.67 18.03 5.59
N GLU A 98 -16.27 18.44 6.71
CA GLU A 98 -15.70 18.32 8.04
C GLU A 98 -15.48 16.85 8.41
N GLN A 99 -16.46 15.99 8.14
CA GLN A 99 -16.32 14.54 8.35
C GLN A 99 -15.29 13.92 7.41
N PHE A 100 -15.26 14.34 6.15
CA PHE A 100 -14.27 13.88 5.17
C PHE A 100 -12.85 14.19 5.63
N GLU A 101 -12.60 15.41 6.08
CA GLU A 101 -11.28 15.79 6.57
C GLU A 101 -10.92 15.07 7.87
N ALA A 102 -11.85 15.01 8.83
CA ALA A 102 -11.62 14.37 10.12
C ALA A 102 -11.31 12.87 9.98
N LEU A 103 -11.94 12.17 9.03
CA LEU A 103 -11.78 10.73 8.85
C LEU A 103 -10.71 10.37 7.83
N HIS A 104 -10.67 11.05 6.68
CA HIS A 104 -9.93 10.56 5.51
C HIS A 104 -8.73 11.42 5.11
N VAL A 105 -8.68 12.67 5.59
CA VAL A 105 -7.51 13.53 5.42
C VAL A 105 -6.61 13.47 6.64
N SER A 106 -7.18 13.36 7.84
CA SER A 106 -6.42 13.42 9.09
C SER A 106 -5.22 12.46 9.19
N PRO A 107 -5.22 11.24 8.59
CA PRO A 107 -4.04 10.38 8.60
C PRO A 107 -2.84 10.91 7.80
N TYR A 108 -3.05 11.86 6.90
CA TYR A 108 -2.00 12.44 6.06
C TYR A 108 -1.15 13.48 6.79
N TYR A 109 -1.67 14.16 7.82
CA TYR A 109 -0.86 15.09 8.64
C TYR A 109 0.38 14.39 9.23
N PRO A 110 0.26 13.29 10.00
CA PRO A 110 1.45 12.61 10.52
C PRO A 110 2.33 11.99 9.42
N ALA A 111 1.77 11.66 8.24
CA ALA A 111 2.56 11.18 7.11
C ALA A 111 3.42 12.31 6.50
N ILE A 112 2.86 13.51 6.36
CA ILE A 112 3.58 14.73 5.94
C ILE A 112 4.63 15.11 6.99
N ASP A 113 4.29 15.05 8.27
CA ASP A 113 5.24 15.30 9.38
C ASP A 113 6.40 14.29 9.38
N SER A 114 6.16 13.05 8.93
CA SER A 114 7.21 12.05 8.68
C SER A 114 7.95 12.22 7.34
N CYS A 115 7.76 13.37 6.69
CA CYS A 115 8.40 13.78 5.45
C CYS A 115 8.09 12.89 4.24
N THR A 116 6.90 12.30 4.12
CA THR A 116 6.50 11.55 2.91
C THR A 116 6.77 12.37 1.66
N GLN A 117 7.49 11.81 0.68
CA GLN A 117 7.95 12.59 -0.48
C GLN A 117 6.93 12.65 -1.62
N THR A 118 6.01 11.69 -1.67
CA THR A 118 5.00 11.64 -2.72
C THR A 118 3.65 11.24 -2.16
N ILE A 119 2.58 11.73 -2.77
CA ILE A 119 1.21 11.37 -2.42
C ILE A 119 0.47 10.95 -3.69
N MET A 120 -0.29 9.86 -3.61
CA MET A 120 -1.08 9.39 -4.75
C MET A 120 -2.50 9.92 -4.69
N ALA A 121 -3.01 10.53 -5.76
CA ALA A 121 -4.40 10.94 -5.86
C ALA A 121 -5.34 9.72 -5.94
N SER A 122 -6.49 9.80 -5.30
CA SER A 122 -7.48 8.71 -5.22
C SER A 122 -8.46 8.67 -6.39
N PHE A 123 -8.89 7.46 -6.78
CA PHE A 123 -9.90 7.25 -7.81
C PHE A 123 -11.32 7.72 -7.45
N ASN A 124 -11.68 7.73 -6.16
CA ASN A 124 -13.05 8.01 -5.75
C ASN A 124 -13.50 9.43 -6.13
N SER A 125 -14.80 9.65 -6.08
CA SER A 125 -15.38 10.99 -6.02
C SER A 125 -15.60 11.42 -4.58
N PHE A 126 -15.62 12.72 -4.33
CA PHE A 126 -16.15 13.32 -3.11
C PHE A 126 -17.28 14.27 -3.51
N GLN A 127 -18.49 13.99 -3.02
CA GLN A 127 -19.71 14.71 -3.39
C GLN A 127 -19.88 14.84 -4.92
N GLY A 128 -19.64 13.75 -5.64
CA GLY A 128 -19.80 13.66 -7.09
C GLY A 128 -18.58 14.08 -7.92
N LYS A 129 -17.59 14.77 -7.34
CA LYS A 129 -16.41 15.24 -8.08
C LYS A 129 -15.20 14.32 -7.91
N LYS A 130 -14.62 13.88 -9.03
CA LYS A 130 -13.43 13.00 -9.05
C LYS A 130 -12.21 13.66 -8.41
N LEU A 131 -11.56 12.93 -7.50
CA LEU A 131 -10.43 13.42 -6.70
C LEU A 131 -9.21 13.83 -7.55
N HIS A 132 -8.88 13.08 -8.62
CA HIS A 132 -7.82 13.45 -9.57
C HIS A 132 -7.99 14.83 -10.21
N GLY A 133 -9.22 15.33 -10.34
CA GLY A 133 -9.55 16.65 -10.89
C GLY A 133 -9.95 17.68 -9.82
N TYR A 134 -9.81 17.36 -8.54
CA TYR A 134 -10.34 18.17 -7.45
C TYR A 134 -9.29 19.19 -6.95
N LYS A 135 -9.19 20.34 -7.62
CA LYS A 135 -8.20 21.39 -7.31
C LYS A 135 -8.20 21.88 -5.86
N GLU A 136 -9.37 22.13 -5.27
CA GLU A 136 -9.46 22.61 -3.88
C GLU A 136 -8.94 21.56 -2.88
N LEU A 137 -8.95 20.27 -3.26
CA LEU A 137 -8.38 19.20 -2.44
C LEU A 137 -6.89 18.99 -2.69
N LEU A 138 -6.49 18.82 -3.94
CA LEU A 138 -5.10 18.48 -4.27
C LEU A 138 -4.15 19.68 -4.15
N THR A 139 -4.61 20.89 -4.48
CA THR A 139 -3.80 22.11 -4.33
C THR A 139 -4.18 22.85 -3.06
N GLY A 140 -5.44 23.28 -2.93
CA GLY A 140 -5.88 24.14 -1.82
C GLY A 140 -5.62 23.50 -0.45
N LEU A 141 -6.19 22.32 -0.20
CA LEU A 141 -5.97 21.64 1.06
C LEU A 141 -4.56 21.02 1.14
N LEU A 142 -4.22 20.10 0.23
CA LEU A 142 -3.00 19.29 0.39
C LEU A 142 -1.71 20.10 0.27
N LYS A 143 -1.56 20.92 -0.77
CA LYS A 143 -0.32 21.68 -0.97
C LYS A 143 -0.30 22.95 -0.12
N ASP A 144 -1.37 23.74 -0.16
CA ASP A 144 -1.35 25.09 0.43
C ASP A 144 -1.62 25.05 1.95
N GLU A 145 -2.69 24.40 2.39
CA GLU A 145 -3.07 24.38 3.82
C GLU A 145 -2.26 23.38 4.64
N MET A 146 -2.09 22.15 4.15
CA MET A 146 -1.33 21.10 4.83
C MET A 146 0.20 21.22 4.61
N GLY A 147 0.63 22.08 3.70
CA GLY A 147 2.06 22.33 3.45
C GLY A 147 2.81 21.16 2.82
N PHE A 148 2.13 20.29 2.06
CA PHE A 148 2.79 19.16 1.40
C PHE A 148 3.82 19.64 0.38
N ASP A 149 5.10 19.39 0.70
CA ASP A 149 6.25 19.85 -0.07
C ASP A 149 6.93 18.74 -0.89
N GLY A 150 6.13 17.77 -1.34
CA GLY A 150 6.51 16.72 -2.28
C GLY A 150 5.79 16.88 -3.62
N PHE A 151 5.65 15.80 -4.38
CA PHE A 151 4.84 15.79 -5.61
C PHE A 151 3.68 14.81 -5.54
N ILE A 152 2.59 15.13 -6.26
CA ILE A 152 1.39 14.31 -6.37
C ILE A 152 1.48 13.44 -7.63
N VAL A 153 1.38 12.13 -7.45
CA VAL A 153 1.26 11.17 -8.55
C VAL A 153 -0.20 10.76 -8.73
N GLY A 154 -0.68 10.61 -9.97
CA GLY A 154 -1.97 9.99 -10.22
C GLY A 154 -1.90 8.47 -10.02
N ASP A 155 -2.98 7.85 -9.57
CA ASP A 155 -3.15 6.38 -9.71
C ASP A 155 -3.34 5.96 -11.19
N TRP A 156 -3.29 4.66 -11.47
CA TRP A 156 -3.30 4.02 -12.78
C TRP A 156 -4.44 4.53 -13.67
N ASN A 157 -4.10 5.35 -14.67
CA ASN A 157 -5.06 6.00 -15.57
C ASN A 157 -6.19 6.77 -14.85
N GLY A 158 -6.01 7.14 -13.59
CA GLY A 158 -7.06 7.80 -12.80
C GLY A 158 -7.42 9.19 -13.30
N HIS A 159 -6.49 9.89 -13.97
CA HIS A 159 -6.78 11.14 -14.66
C HIS A 159 -7.83 10.97 -15.76
N GLY A 160 -7.88 9.82 -16.43
CA GLY A 160 -8.87 9.55 -17.47
C GLY A 160 -10.30 9.43 -16.95
N GLN A 161 -10.49 9.32 -15.63
CA GLN A 161 -11.83 9.29 -15.01
C GLN A 161 -12.38 10.66 -14.67
N VAL A 162 -11.59 11.73 -14.79
CA VAL A 162 -12.04 13.10 -14.55
C VAL A 162 -13.01 13.52 -15.67
N ASP A 163 -14.08 14.22 -15.31
CA ASP A 163 -15.09 14.66 -16.27
C ASP A 163 -14.46 15.49 -17.40
N GLY A 164 -14.70 15.08 -18.64
CA GLY A 164 -14.13 15.72 -19.84
C GLY A 164 -12.71 15.25 -20.23
N CYS A 165 -12.10 14.36 -19.45
CA CYS A 165 -10.79 13.79 -19.74
C CYS A 165 -10.85 12.45 -20.47
N SER A 166 -9.69 12.03 -21.01
CA SER A 166 -9.39 10.66 -21.40
C SER A 166 -8.01 10.24 -20.88
N ASN A 167 -7.64 8.97 -21.07
CA ASN A 167 -6.30 8.49 -20.70
C ASN A 167 -5.19 9.25 -21.45
N GLU A 168 -5.48 9.73 -22.66
CA GLU A 168 -4.56 10.45 -23.53
C GLU A 168 -4.61 11.97 -23.34
N ASN A 169 -5.58 12.54 -22.62
CA ASN A 169 -5.71 13.99 -22.49
C ASN A 169 -6.51 14.39 -21.24
N CYS A 170 -5.85 15.03 -20.27
CA CYS A 170 -6.53 15.52 -19.06
C CYS A 170 -5.88 16.75 -18.41
N PRO A 171 -5.81 17.91 -19.09
CA PRO A 171 -5.24 19.12 -18.50
C PRO A 171 -5.90 19.53 -17.16
N GLU A 172 -7.15 19.13 -16.93
CA GLU A 172 -7.91 19.34 -15.70
C GLU A 172 -7.22 18.71 -14.48
N ALA A 173 -6.76 17.46 -14.58
CA ALA A 173 -6.07 16.78 -13.48
C ALA A 173 -4.69 17.42 -13.19
N PHE A 174 -3.94 17.79 -14.23
CA PHE A 174 -2.67 18.49 -14.06
C PHE A 174 -2.88 19.85 -13.39
N ASN A 175 -3.86 20.63 -13.84
CA ASN A 175 -4.20 21.93 -13.25
C ASN A 175 -4.79 21.83 -11.84
N ALA A 176 -5.37 20.67 -11.48
CA ALA A 176 -5.87 20.42 -10.14
C ALA A 176 -4.76 20.19 -9.11
N GLY A 177 -3.58 19.71 -9.54
CA GLY A 177 -2.45 19.50 -8.63
C GLY A 177 -1.65 18.23 -8.91
N VAL A 178 -2.12 17.34 -9.78
CA VAL A 178 -1.34 16.16 -10.20
C VAL A 178 -0.06 16.62 -10.89
N ASP A 179 1.09 16.16 -10.42
CA ASP A 179 2.41 16.53 -10.92
C ASP A 179 2.96 15.46 -11.89
N ILE A 180 2.65 14.19 -11.64
CA ILE A 180 2.95 13.06 -12.53
C ILE A 180 1.68 12.26 -12.84
N TYR A 181 1.39 12.05 -14.12
CA TYR A 181 0.39 11.06 -14.56
C TYR A 181 0.96 9.65 -14.51
N MET A 182 0.21 8.71 -13.95
CA MET A 182 0.47 7.28 -14.13
C MET A 182 -0.32 6.78 -15.34
N ALA A 183 0.30 6.91 -16.52
CA ALA A 183 -0.27 6.55 -17.82
C ALA A 183 0.54 5.40 -18.46
N PRO A 184 0.34 4.14 -18.06
CA PRO A 184 1.24 3.04 -18.42
C PRO A 184 1.22 2.69 -19.91
N ASP A 185 0.07 2.87 -20.56
CA ASP A 185 -0.19 2.48 -21.95
C ASP A 185 -0.39 3.69 -22.89
N SER A 186 -0.90 4.79 -22.36
CA SER A 186 -1.30 6.01 -23.12
C SER A 186 -0.27 7.15 -23.09
N TRP A 187 0.89 6.98 -22.43
CA TRP A 187 1.83 8.08 -22.15
C TRP A 187 2.31 8.86 -23.38
N ARG A 188 2.43 8.22 -24.55
CA ARG A 188 2.93 8.89 -25.77
C ARG A 188 1.95 9.96 -26.25
N ASP A 189 0.67 9.61 -26.31
CA ASP A 189 -0.39 10.53 -26.70
C ASP A 189 -0.63 11.58 -25.62
N LEU A 190 -0.62 11.17 -24.36
CA LEU A 190 -0.70 12.08 -23.22
C LEU A 190 0.42 13.13 -23.24
N HIS A 191 1.65 12.74 -23.52
CA HIS A 191 2.78 13.65 -23.64
C HIS A 191 2.60 14.65 -24.79
N ARG A 192 2.18 14.18 -25.98
CA ARG A 192 1.89 15.06 -27.12
C ARG A 192 0.80 16.07 -26.80
N ASN A 193 -0.26 15.62 -26.15
CA ASN A 193 -1.39 16.47 -25.78
C ASN A 193 -1.02 17.46 -24.67
N LEU A 194 -0.22 17.06 -23.68
CA LEU A 194 0.30 17.96 -22.65
C LEU A 194 1.08 19.14 -23.26
N ILE A 195 1.98 18.86 -24.22
CA ILE A 195 2.71 19.91 -24.95
C ILE A 195 1.75 20.85 -25.68
N ARG A 196 0.73 20.29 -26.33
CA ARG A 196 -0.30 21.10 -27.03
C ARG A 196 -1.07 21.97 -26.05
N ASP A 197 -1.40 21.46 -24.88
CA ASP A 197 -2.20 22.16 -23.87
C ASP A 197 -1.43 23.29 -23.20
N VAL A 198 -0.13 23.11 -22.98
CA VAL A 198 0.79 24.19 -22.54
C VAL A 198 0.90 25.26 -23.61
N LYS A 199 1.13 24.90 -24.88
CA LYS A 199 1.20 25.86 -26.00
C LYS A 199 -0.12 26.62 -26.18
N ALA A 200 -1.24 25.95 -25.98
CA ALA A 200 -2.58 26.53 -26.03
C ALA A 200 -2.96 27.30 -24.76
N LYS A 201 -2.06 27.39 -23.76
CA LYS A 201 -2.30 28.04 -22.46
C LYS A 201 -3.45 27.44 -21.65
N ARG A 202 -3.87 26.21 -21.95
CA ARG A 202 -4.79 25.43 -21.10
C ARG A 202 -4.10 24.94 -19.83
N ILE A 203 -2.78 24.76 -19.90
CA ILE A 203 -1.90 24.60 -18.73
C ILE A 203 -0.97 25.80 -18.73
N SER A 204 -0.85 26.49 -17.58
CA SER A 204 0.09 27.61 -17.46
C SER A 204 1.52 27.10 -17.34
N MET A 205 2.48 27.92 -17.79
CA MET A 205 3.91 27.63 -17.56
C MET A 205 4.22 27.53 -16.07
N ASP A 206 3.62 28.37 -15.23
CA ASP A 206 3.82 28.31 -13.78
C ASP A 206 3.39 26.97 -13.18
N ARG A 207 2.29 26.37 -13.67
CA ARG A 207 1.83 25.06 -13.22
C ARG A 207 2.76 23.94 -13.67
N LEU A 208 3.28 24.03 -14.91
CA LEU A 208 4.28 23.10 -15.42
C LEU A 208 5.58 23.18 -14.61
N ASP A 209 6.05 24.41 -14.36
CA ASP A 209 7.27 24.66 -13.60
C ASP A 209 7.14 24.22 -12.15
N ASP A 210 5.97 24.39 -11.52
CA ASP A 210 5.67 23.84 -10.20
C ASP A 210 5.81 22.32 -10.17
N ALA A 211 5.11 21.62 -11.06
CA ALA A 211 5.15 20.16 -11.12
C ALA A 211 6.58 19.64 -11.35
N VAL A 212 7.29 20.22 -12.32
CA VAL A 212 8.69 19.86 -12.61
C VAL A 212 9.60 20.17 -11.42
N ARG A 213 9.44 21.32 -10.76
CA ARG A 213 10.22 21.70 -9.58
C ARG A 213 10.05 20.69 -8.45
N GLN A 214 8.82 20.29 -8.14
CA GLN A 214 8.58 19.30 -7.07
C GLN A 214 9.17 17.92 -7.41
N ILE A 215 9.06 17.48 -8.67
CA ILE A 215 9.69 16.23 -9.13
C ILE A 215 11.21 16.28 -9.00
N LEU A 216 11.83 17.36 -9.49
CA LEU A 216 13.29 17.53 -9.41
C LEU A 216 13.76 17.69 -7.98
N LYS A 217 12.99 18.37 -7.11
CA LYS A 217 13.28 18.53 -5.69
C LYS A 217 13.30 17.19 -4.96
N VAL A 218 12.32 16.32 -5.20
CA VAL A 218 12.29 14.98 -4.62
C VAL A 218 13.46 14.12 -5.14
N LYS A 219 13.78 14.20 -6.45
CA LYS A 219 14.96 13.52 -7.01
C LYS A 219 16.28 14.04 -6.44
N ALA A 220 16.37 15.34 -6.17
CA ALA A 220 17.54 15.95 -5.52
C ALA A 220 17.68 15.47 -4.09
N ARG A 221 16.60 15.46 -3.30
CA ARG A 221 16.59 14.91 -1.92
C ARG A 221 17.03 13.45 -1.89
N LEU A 222 16.69 12.67 -2.91
CA LEU A 222 17.13 11.27 -3.05
C LEU A 222 18.63 11.13 -3.37
N GLY A 223 19.32 12.20 -3.76
CA GLY A 223 20.73 12.19 -4.16
C GLY A 223 20.97 11.85 -5.63
N MET A 224 19.93 11.88 -6.49
CA MET A 224 20.08 11.54 -7.92
C MET A 224 20.95 12.52 -8.70
N PHE A 225 21.14 13.75 -8.20
CA PHE A 225 22.07 14.73 -8.78
C PHE A 225 23.46 14.68 -8.14
N ASP A 226 23.61 13.96 -7.02
CA ASP A 226 24.84 13.88 -6.22
C ASP A 226 25.56 12.53 -6.39
N GLY A 227 25.28 11.83 -7.50
CA GLY A 227 25.97 10.60 -7.88
C GLY A 227 25.36 9.32 -7.31
N ARG A 228 24.24 9.37 -6.58
CA ARG A 228 23.54 8.16 -6.15
C ARG A 228 23.04 7.38 -7.36
N LYS A 229 23.34 6.09 -7.40
CA LYS A 229 22.93 5.17 -8.47
C LYS A 229 22.23 3.95 -7.90
N PRO A 230 20.91 4.00 -7.73
CA PRO A 230 20.23 2.94 -7.02
C PRO A 230 20.27 1.56 -7.68
N HIS A 231 20.40 1.53 -9.01
CA HIS A 231 20.59 0.29 -9.77
C HIS A 231 21.96 -0.37 -9.55
N GLU A 232 22.90 0.30 -8.88
CA GLU A 232 24.21 -0.23 -8.47
C GLU A 232 24.23 -0.71 -7.00
N PHE A 233 23.07 -0.81 -6.34
CA PHE A 233 22.96 -1.35 -4.98
C PHE A 233 23.53 -2.78 -4.94
N LYS A 234 24.51 -3.01 -4.05
CA LYS A 234 25.37 -4.21 -4.11
C LYS A 234 24.84 -5.39 -3.32
N ASP A 235 24.06 -5.10 -2.28
CA ASP A 235 23.54 -6.09 -1.38
C ASP A 235 22.20 -6.63 -1.91
N ASN A 236 21.88 -7.87 -1.54
CA ASN A 236 20.59 -8.47 -1.88
C ASN A 236 19.90 -8.96 -0.61
N PHE A 237 18.79 -8.29 -0.28
CA PHE A 237 17.96 -8.56 0.87
C PHE A 237 16.64 -9.26 0.50
N LEU A 238 16.39 -9.56 -0.78
CA LEU A 238 15.17 -10.24 -1.22
C LEU A 238 14.98 -11.55 -0.46
N GLY A 239 13.90 -11.65 0.31
CA GLY A 239 13.61 -12.82 1.13
C GLY A 239 14.62 -13.11 2.24
N ALA A 240 15.35 -12.09 2.73
CA ALA A 240 16.32 -12.22 3.80
C ALA A 240 15.70 -12.85 5.06
N LYS A 241 16.48 -13.67 5.78
CA LYS A 241 16.01 -14.40 6.98
C LYS A 241 15.49 -13.45 8.05
N ASP A 242 16.15 -12.33 8.28
CA ASP A 242 15.72 -11.35 9.29
C ASP A 242 14.43 -10.64 8.90
N HIS A 243 14.20 -10.41 7.61
CA HIS A 243 12.91 -9.88 7.13
C HIS A 243 11.79 -10.90 7.32
N LYS A 244 12.06 -12.18 7.04
CA LYS A 244 11.12 -13.28 7.35
C LYS A 244 10.83 -13.36 8.84
N ASN A 245 11.81 -13.09 9.72
CA ASN A 245 11.60 -13.04 11.17
C ASN A 245 10.70 -11.87 11.58
N ILE A 246 10.89 -10.68 10.98
CA ILE A 246 10.01 -9.52 11.17
C ILE A 246 8.59 -9.85 10.70
N ALA A 247 8.43 -10.45 9.52
CA ALA A 247 7.14 -10.88 9.01
C ALA A 247 6.47 -11.92 9.93
N ARG A 248 7.22 -12.91 10.41
CA ARG A 248 6.70 -13.92 11.36
C ARG A 248 6.28 -13.28 12.68
N GLN A 249 6.99 -12.25 13.15
CA GLN A 249 6.57 -11.47 14.32
C GLN A 249 5.27 -10.71 14.03
N ALA A 250 5.17 -10.03 12.89
CA ALA A 250 3.97 -9.31 12.48
C ALA A 250 2.75 -10.24 12.38
N VAL A 251 2.92 -11.46 11.85
CA VAL A 251 1.87 -12.48 11.83
C VAL A 251 1.41 -12.84 13.25
N ARG A 252 2.32 -13.05 14.21
CA ARG A 252 1.93 -13.35 15.60
C ARG A 252 1.16 -12.19 16.25
N GLU A 253 1.57 -10.96 15.96
CA GLU A 253 0.96 -9.73 16.53
C GLU A 253 -0.34 -9.32 15.81
N SER A 254 -0.64 -9.89 14.63
CA SER A 254 -1.89 -9.59 13.89
C SER A 254 -3.06 -10.49 14.27
N LEU A 255 -2.82 -11.64 14.91
CA LEU A 255 -3.88 -12.59 15.27
C LEU A 255 -4.77 -12.03 16.38
N VAL A 256 -6.07 -11.99 16.12
CA VAL A 256 -7.10 -11.61 17.11
C VAL A 256 -7.84 -12.86 17.57
N LEU A 257 -7.64 -13.27 18.82
CA LEU A 257 -8.34 -14.41 19.41
C LEU A 257 -9.78 -14.03 19.79
N LEU A 258 -10.72 -14.30 18.89
CA LEU A 258 -12.14 -13.94 19.09
C LEU A 258 -12.86 -14.83 20.11
N LYS A 259 -12.46 -16.11 20.24
CA LYS A 259 -13.12 -17.09 21.10
C LYS A 259 -12.15 -18.17 21.56
N ASN A 260 -12.18 -18.50 22.85
CA ASN A 260 -11.38 -19.58 23.44
C ASN A 260 -12.14 -20.29 24.58
N ASN A 261 -13.22 -21.00 24.23
CA ASN A 261 -14.05 -21.72 25.19
C ASN A 261 -13.23 -22.81 25.90
N SER A 262 -13.47 -22.98 27.19
CA SER A 262 -12.76 -23.97 28.03
C SER A 262 -11.23 -23.85 28.00
N LYS A 263 -10.68 -22.70 27.59
CA LYS A 263 -9.23 -22.49 27.43
C LYS A 263 -8.57 -23.56 26.56
N LEU A 264 -9.22 -23.90 25.44
CA LEU A 264 -8.70 -24.89 24.49
C LEU A 264 -7.31 -24.50 23.96
N LEU A 265 -7.09 -23.23 23.63
CA LEU A 265 -5.78 -22.72 23.20
C LEU A 265 -4.95 -22.25 24.41
N PRO A 266 -3.62 -22.46 24.39
CA PRO A 266 -2.83 -23.07 23.31
C PRO A 266 -2.96 -24.61 23.24
N LEU A 267 -2.89 -25.18 22.03
CA LEU A 267 -2.93 -26.63 21.84
C LEU A 267 -1.62 -27.29 22.31
N ASN A 268 -1.72 -28.51 22.84
CA ASN A 268 -0.56 -29.36 23.09
C ASN A 268 -0.12 -30.00 21.76
N PRO A 269 1.11 -29.73 21.28
CA PRO A 269 1.59 -30.23 19.98
C PRO A 269 1.80 -31.76 19.96
N SER A 270 1.86 -32.45 21.10
CA SER A 270 1.95 -33.91 21.14
C SER A 270 0.60 -34.64 20.89
N LEU A 271 -0.50 -33.89 20.69
CA LEU A 271 -1.81 -34.46 20.38
C LEU A 271 -1.90 -35.00 18.94
N LYS A 272 -2.99 -35.72 18.67
CA LYS A 272 -3.45 -36.06 17.32
C LYS A 272 -4.31 -34.93 16.77
N ILE A 273 -3.75 -34.12 15.87
CA ILE A 273 -4.40 -32.92 15.34
C ILE A 273 -4.93 -33.21 13.93
N GLY A 274 -6.21 -32.93 13.70
CA GLY A 274 -6.78 -32.85 12.36
C GLY A 274 -6.72 -31.42 11.86
N VAL A 275 -6.45 -31.20 10.58
CA VAL A 275 -6.56 -29.88 9.95
C VAL A 275 -7.50 -29.99 8.76
N ILE A 276 -8.57 -29.20 8.77
CA ILE A 276 -9.54 -29.14 7.67
C ILE A 276 -9.54 -27.78 6.97
N GLY A 277 -9.93 -27.79 5.70
CA GLY A 277 -10.13 -26.60 4.88
C GLY A 277 -8.92 -26.28 4.00
N ILE A 278 -9.17 -26.15 2.69
CA ILE A 278 -8.13 -25.96 1.67
C ILE A 278 -7.19 -24.78 1.92
N ALA A 279 -7.69 -23.73 2.58
CA ALA A 279 -6.90 -22.56 2.96
C ALA A 279 -5.72 -22.86 3.89
N ALA A 280 -5.77 -23.95 4.66
CA ALA A 280 -4.66 -24.36 5.50
C ALA A 280 -3.46 -24.84 4.68
N ASN A 281 -3.70 -25.39 3.48
CA ASN A 281 -2.65 -26.02 2.67
C ASN A 281 -2.25 -25.20 1.42
N GLU A 282 -2.93 -24.09 1.14
CA GLU A 282 -2.66 -23.25 -0.03
C GLU A 282 -2.24 -21.83 0.36
N ILE A 283 -0.99 -21.47 0.02
CA ILE A 283 -0.35 -20.21 0.42
C ILE A 283 -1.10 -18.98 -0.11
N ARG A 284 -1.73 -19.09 -1.29
CA ARG A 284 -2.47 -17.97 -1.88
C ARG A 284 -3.57 -17.41 -0.97
N PHE A 285 -4.17 -18.23 -0.10
CA PHE A 285 -5.23 -17.77 0.80
C PHE A 285 -4.70 -17.00 2.01
N GLN A 286 -3.49 -17.32 2.50
CA GLN A 286 -2.84 -16.57 3.58
C GLN A 286 -2.16 -15.28 3.08
N THR A 287 -1.83 -15.19 1.80
CA THR A 287 -1.21 -13.97 1.21
C THR A 287 -2.21 -13.02 0.59
N GLY A 288 -3.30 -13.51 0.00
CA GLY A 288 -4.33 -12.68 -0.62
C GLY A 288 -3.90 -12.02 -1.95
N GLY A 289 -4.57 -10.92 -2.30
CA GLY A 289 -4.27 -10.10 -3.48
C GLY A 289 -2.94 -9.34 -3.36
N TRP A 290 -2.52 -8.69 -4.43
CA TRP A 290 -1.25 -7.93 -4.49
C TRP A 290 0.00 -8.75 -4.12
N THR A 291 -0.03 -10.06 -4.35
CA THR A 291 1.10 -10.95 -4.07
C THR A 291 1.45 -11.71 -5.34
N LEU A 292 2.58 -11.37 -5.95
CA LEU A 292 3.06 -11.84 -7.27
C LEU A 292 2.15 -11.46 -8.46
N ASP A 293 0.88 -11.85 -8.44
CA ASP A 293 -0.15 -11.40 -9.38
C ASP A 293 -1.14 -10.44 -8.70
N TRP A 294 -2.04 -9.85 -9.50
CA TRP A 294 -2.97 -8.83 -9.00
C TRP A 294 -4.02 -9.40 -8.02
N GLN A 295 -4.67 -10.50 -8.39
CA GLN A 295 -5.83 -11.05 -7.66
C GLN A 295 -5.47 -12.15 -6.64
N GLY A 296 -4.24 -12.64 -6.64
CA GLY A 296 -3.76 -13.81 -5.90
C GLY A 296 -4.24 -15.17 -6.43
N LYS A 297 -5.27 -15.19 -7.28
CA LYS A 297 -6.05 -16.40 -7.58
C LYS A 297 -5.26 -17.48 -8.31
N ASN A 298 -4.32 -17.10 -9.17
CA ASN A 298 -3.60 -18.05 -10.01
C ASN A 298 -2.29 -18.55 -9.38
N ASN A 299 -1.91 -17.99 -8.23
CA ASN A 299 -0.71 -18.39 -7.53
C ASN A 299 -0.82 -19.83 -7.00
N LYS A 300 0.30 -20.54 -7.11
CA LYS A 300 0.50 -21.90 -6.58
C LYS A 300 1.52 -21.84 -5.45
N ASN A 301 1.54 -22.86 -4.59
CA ASN A 301 2.53 -22.94 -3.51
C ASN A 301 3.98 -22.89 -4.04
N SER A 302 4.24 -23.43 -5.23
CA SER A 302 5.56 -23.39 -5.89
C SER A 302 6.06 -21.98 -6.19
N ASP A 303 5.16 -21.00 -6.26
CA ASP A 303 5.51 -19.61 -6.57
C ASP A 303 6.07 -18.88 -5.34
N PHE A 304 6.00 -19.51 -4.16
CA PHE A 304 6.44 -18.96 -2.87
C PHE A 304 7.64 -19.74 -2.29
N PRO A 305 8.85 -19.61 -2.86
CA PRO A 305 10.01 -20.36 -2.41
C PRO A 305 10.38 -20.04 -0.96
N GLY A 306 10.46 -21.07 -0.13
CA GLY A 306 10.82 -20.95 1.29
C GLY A 306 9.75 -20.26 2.14
N VAL A 307 8.48 -20.42 1.76
CA VAL A 307 7.30 -20.05 2.54
C VAL A 307 6.50 -21.32 2.82
N ASN A 308 6.10 -21.51 4.08
CA ASN A 308 5.26 -22.63 4.48
C ASN A 308 3.78 -22.21 4.43
N SER A 309 2.91 -23.15 4.02
CA SER A 309 1.48 -23.06 4.32
C SER A 309 1.25 -23.18 5.83
N ILE A 310 0.08 -22.76 6.31
CA ILE A 310 -0.33 -22.93 7.73
C ILE A 310 -0.19 -24.40 8.16
N PHE A 311 -0.67 -25.34 7.33
CA PHE A 311 -0.58 -26.77 7.61
C PHE A 311 0.86 -27.25 7.69
N GLN A 312 1.74 -26.83 6.77
CA GLN A 312 3.15 -27.18 6.80
C GLN A 312 3.83 -26.67 8.07
N ALA A 313 3.58 -25.40 8.43
CA ALA A 313 4.15 -24.80 9.64
C ALA A 313 3.67 -25.51 10.92
N LEU A 314 2.37 -25.82 11.03
CA LEU A 314 1.85 -26.61 12.15
C LEU A 314 2.44 -28.02 12.20
N SER A 315 2.64 -28.63 11.04
CA SER A 315 3.17 -29.99 10.96
C SER A 315 4.62 -30.07 11.45
N GLU A 316 5.45 -29.09 11.09
CA GLU A 316 6.82 -28.99 11.60
C GLU A 316 6.85 -28.94 13.13
N ASP A 317 6.01 -28.11 13.75
CA ASP A 317 5.94 -27.95 15.21
C ASP A 317 5.36 -29.22 15.90
N VAL A 318 4.32 -29.82 15.34
CA VAL A 318 3.68 -31.04 15.89
C VAL A 318 4.62 -32.25 15.82
N PHE A 319 5.30 -32.44 14.68
CA PHE A 319 6.23 -33.56 14.53
C PHE A 319 7.47 -33.41 15.41
N ALA A 320 7.96 -32.18 15.62
CA ALA A 320 9.08 -31.91 16.52
C ALA A 320 8.78 -32.34 17.98
N GLU A 321 7.52 -32.30 18.38
CA GLU A 321 7.04 -32.64 19.74
C GLU A 321 6.42 -34.06 19.82
N GLY A 322 6.62 -34.88 18.78
CA GLY A 322 6.19 -36.27 18.74
C GLY A 322 4.68 -36.49 18.58
N GLY A 323 3.93 -35.45 18.21
CA GLY A 323 2.50 -35.56 17.91
C GLY A 323 2.21 -36.14 16.54
N SER A 324 0.94 -36.14 16.16
CA SER A 324 0.50 -36.58 14.82
C SER A 324 -0.45 -35.55 14.24
N ILE A 325 -0.32 -35.27 12.95
CA ILE A 325 -1.17 -34.31 12.27
C ILE A 325 -1.59 -34.86 10.91
N GLU A 326 -2.84 -34.62 10.52
CA GLU A 326 -3.36 -35.02 9.22
C GLU A 326 -4.18 -33.88 8.62
N PHE A 327 -3.94 -33.58 7.34
CA PHE A 327 -4.77 -32.67 6.58
C PHE A 327 -5.90 -33.44 5.90
N SER A 328 -7.12 -32.88 5.91
CA SER A 328 -8.26 -33.43 5.20
C SER A 328 -9.11 -32.34 4.56
N GLU A 329 -9.39 -32.45 3.27
CA GLU A 329 -10.28 -31.51 2.58
C GLU A 329 -11.75 -31.69 2.98
N ASN A 330 -12.15 -32.93 3.31
CA ASN A 330 -13.53 -33.32 3.59
C ASN A 330 -13.78 -33.71 5.05
N GLY A 331 -12.76 -33.58 5.93
CA GLY A 331 -12.85 -33.93 7.34
C GLY A 331 -12.78 -35.42 7.66
N ASN A 332 -12.44 -36.27 6.68
CA ASN A 332 -12.14 -37.68 6.93
C ASN A 332 -10.65 -37.84 7.26
N PHE A 333 -10.36 -38.51 8.37
CA PHE A 333 -9.01 -38.75 8.87
C PHE A 333 -8.74 -40.24 9.06
N SER A 334 -7.49 -40.66 8.88
CA SER A 334 -7.02 -42.02 9.13
C SER A 334 -7.00 -42.41 10.62
N PHE A 335 -6.94 -41.42 11.51
CA PHE A 335 -7.10 -41.57 12.95
C PHE A 335 -8.19 -40.63 13.48
N LYS A 336 -8.77 -40.93 14.66
CA LYS A 336 -9.66 -39.99 15.36
C LYS A 336 -8.82 -38.85 15.97
N PRO A 337 -8.94 -37.60 15.51
CA PRO A 337 -8.19 -36.49 16.10
C PRO A 337 -8.68 -36.16 17.51
N ASP A 338 -7.77 -35.72 18.36
CA ASP A 338 -8.07 -35.14 19.68
C ASP A 338 -8.66 -33.73 19.53
N VAL A 339 -8.26 -33.02 18.47
CA VAL A 339 -8.72 -31.68 18.10
C VAL A 339 -8.68 -31.51 16.58
N VAL A 340 -9.57 -30.67 16.05
CA VAL A 340 -9.63 -30.25 14.64
C VAL A 340 -9.69 -28.72 14.60
#